data_AF-A0A4S5BH04-F1
#
_entry.id   AF-A0A4S5BH04-F1
#
_cell.length_a   1.000
_cell.length_b   1.000
_cell.length_c   1.000
_cell.angle_alpha   90.00
_cell.angle_beta   90.00
_cell.angle_gamma   90.00
#
_symmetry.space_group_name_H-M   'P 1'
#
loop_
_entity.id
_entity.type
_entity.pdbx_description
1 polymer ?
#
loop_
_entity_poly.entity_id
_entity_poly.type
_entity_poly.pdbx_seq_one_letter_code
_entity_poly.pdbx_strand_id
1 'polypeptide(L)'
;MTKEAKKNFDEALAGILKNGIRATQQIKANKKSLKLKSNEYQETFGEISFDYLSSQKSYYFSIACVSGEFSDFLSKIAPPYQSNRPPDLGHDFSMNTLMEDRGVFSRSNGKINLLDVTNLNEMMLHIESCLNDYYIPKVENFLTFSSSLIEDVAKNPDFYSYPIPLIVFVMKKNSIKFKELQTPMNKKLFKNSLFDKSLLESQF
;
A
#
# COMPACT_ATOMS: atom_id res chain seq x y z
N MET A 1 9.09 -7.64 29.82
CA MET A 1 9.34 -8.23 28.49
C MET A 1 10.83 -8.23 28.23
N THR A 2 11.40 -9.40 27.99
CA THR A 2 12.84 -9.60 27.86
C THR A 2 13.30 -9.26 26.44
N LYS A 3 14.57 -8.86 26.29
CA LYS A 3 15.22 -8.70 24.96
C LYS A 3 15.08 -9.98 24.11
N GLU A 4 14.98 -11.12 24.78
CA GLU A 4 14.78 -12.45 24.21
C GLU A 4 13.42 -12.63 23.52
N ALA A 5 12.31 -12.18 24.12
CA ALA A 5 10.99 -12.27 23.50
C ALA A 5 10.93 -11.50 22.16
N LYS A 6 11.53 -10.31 22.14
CA LYS A 6 11.65 -9.51 20.91
C LYS A 6 12.54 -10.20 19.87
N LYS A 7 13.67 -10.80 20.29
CA LYS A 7 14.56 -11.53 19.39
C LYS A 7 13.84 -12.71 18.74
N ASN A 8 13.13 -13.51 19.53
CA ASN A 8 12.35 -14.66 19.02
C ASN A 8 11.28 -14.20 18.04
N PHE A 9 10.61 -13.08 18.32
CA PHE A 9 9.65 -12.48 17.40
C PHE A 9 10.31 -12.00 16.09
N ASP A 10 11.43 -11.28 16.16
CA ASP A 10 12.16 -10.82 14.97
C ASP A 10 12.63 -12.00 14.09
N GLU A 11 13.10 -13.09 14.70
CA GLU A 11 13.53 -14.31 13.99
C GLU A 11 12.36 -15.02 13.32
N ALA A 12 11.23 -15.17 14.03
CA ALA A 12 10.02 -15.77 13.49
C ALA A 12 9.42 -14.92 12.35
N LEU A 13 9.38 -13.59 12.52
CA LEU A 13 8.96 -12.65 11.50
C LEU A 13 9.82 -12.79 10.24
N ALA A 14 11.15 -12.78 10.38
CA ALA A 14 12.05 -12.97 9.24
C ALA A 14 11.81 -14.33 8.54
N GLY A 15 11.47 -15.37 9.29
CA GLY A 15 11.08 -16.68 8.75
C GLY A 15 9.84 -16.60 7.85
N ILE A 16 8.76 -15.97 8.31
CA ILE A 16 7.54 -15.84 7.51
C ILE A 16 7.76 -14.95 6.29
N LEU A 17 8.51 -13.84 6.42
CA LEU A 17 8.78 -12.95 5.29
C LEU A 17 9.54 -13.67 4.18
N LYS A 18 10.43 -14.61 4.54
CA LYS A 18 11.22 -15.36 3.57
C LYS A 18 10.44 -16.51 2.91
N ASN A 19 9.60 -17.21 3.67
CA ASN A 19 9.07 -18.52 3.26
C ASN A 19 7.54 -18.58 3.16
N GLY A 20 6.81 -17.69 3.84
CA GLY A 20 5.34 -17.70 3.91
C GLY A 20 4.65 -16.78 2.90
N ILE A 21 5.42 -15.95 2.18
CA ILE A 21 4.85 -14.92 1.31
C ILE A 21 4.53 -15.45 -0.08
N ARG A 22 3.32 -15.16 -0.54
CA ARG A 22 2.81 -15.46 -1.87
C ARG A 22 2.65 -14.16 -2.64
N ALA A 23 3.49 -13.98 -3.66
CA ALA A 23 3.43 -12.84 -4.56
C ALA A 23 3.52 -13.33 -6.01
N THR A 24 2.80 -12.66 -6.90
CA THR A 24 2.89 -12.81 -8.35
C THR A 24 4.04 -11.99 -8.94
N GLN A 25 4.46 -10.94 -8.24
CA GLN A 25 5.57 -10.06 -8.63
C GLN A 25 6.93 -10.54 -8.09
N GLN A 26 8.03 -10.00 -8.62
CA GLN A 26 9.37 -10.27 -8.08
C GLN A 26 9.46 -9.82 -6.63
N ILE A 27 9.81 -10.75 -5.74
CA ILE A 27 9.91 -10.48 -4.30
C ILE A 27 11.33 -10.69 -3.77
N LYS A 28 11.75 -9.78 -2.89
CA LYS A 28 12.97 -9.92 -2.09
C LYS A 28 12.64 -9.67 -0.62
N ALA A 29 12.80 -10.70 0.19
CA ALA A 29 12.65 -10.62 1.64
C ALA A 29 13.96 -10.20 2.32
N ASN A 30 13.83 -9.30 3.30
CA ASN A 30 14.85 -8.95 4.27
C ASN A 30 14.36 -9.31 5.68
N LYS A 31 15.20 -9.12 6.71
CA LYS A 31 14.84 -9.44 8.10
C LYS A 31 13.57 -8.75 8.61
N LYS A 32 13.21 -7.58 8.06
CA LYS A 32 12.08 -6.77 8.50
C LYS A 32 11.30 -6.13 7.36
N SER A 33 11.58 -6.49 6.11
CA SER A 33 10.87 -5.91 5.00
C SER A 33 10.71 -6.87 3.83
N LEU A 34 9.68 -6.62 3.03
CA LEU A 34 9.45 -7.24 1.74
C LEU A 34 9.55 -6.17 0.67
N LYS A 35 10.44 -6.35 -0.28
CA LYS A 35 10.51 -5.51 -1.49
C LYS A 35 9.88 -6.27 -2.63
N LEU A 36 8.89 -5.66 -3.27
CA LEU A 36 8.20 -6.17 -4.44
C LEU A 36 8.54 -5.27 -5.62
N LYS A 37 8.87 -5.85 -6.77
CA LYS A 37 9.17 -5.12 -8.00
C LYS A 37 8.23 -5.59 -9.10
N SER A 38 7.68 -4.64 -9.85
CA SER A 38 6.85 -4.98 -11.01
C SER A 38 7.66 -5.78 -12.03
N ASN A 39 7.04 -6.83 -12.56
CA ASN A 39 7.58 -7.60 -13.69
C ASN A 39 7.40 -6.87 -15.03
N GLU A 40 6.40 -5.99 -15.12
CA GLU A 40 5.98 -5.35 -16.36
C GLU A 40 6.48 -3.91 -16.48
N TYR A 41 6.47 -3.17 -15.35
CA TYR A 41 6.75 -1.74 -15.34
C TYR A 41 8.13 -1.44 -14.77
N GLN A 42 8.96 -0.77 -15.56
CA GLN A 42 10.28 -0.32 -15.11
C GLN A 42 10.12 0.70 -13.97
N GLU A 43 11.12 0.73 -13.08
CA GLU A 43 11.18 1.67 -11.94
C GLU A 43 9.91 1.70 -11.08
N THR A 44 9.15 0.60 -11.08
CA THR A 44 7.92 0.45 -10.30
C THR A 44 8.13 -0.62 -9.24
N PHE A 45 8.09 -0.21 -7.97
CA PHE A 45 8.37 -1.09 -6.83
C PHE A 45 7.60 -0.66 -5.59
N GLY A 46 7.46 -1.60 -4.67
CA GLY A 46 6.81 -1.43 -3.38
C GLY A 46 7.63 -2.06 -2.27
N GLU A 47 7.53 -1.51 -1.05
CA GLU A 47 8.15 -2.06 0.13
C GLU A 47 7.13 -2.11 1.29
N ILE A 48 7.07 -3.26 1.96
CA ILE A 48 6.39 -3.45 3.23
C ILE A 48 7.47 -3.54 4.30
N SER A 49 7.53 -2.58 5.22
CA SER A 49 8.58 -2.49 6.26
C SER A 49 8.00 -2.53 7.65
N PHE A 50 8.50 -3.45 8.48
CA PHE A 50 8.10 -3.63 9.88
C PHE A 50 8.98 -2.83 10.81
N ASP A 51 8.33 -2.05 11.67
CA ASP A 51 8.95 -1.20 12.68
C ASP A 51 8.54 -1.61 14.08
N TYR A 52 9.45 -1.38 15.04
CA TYR A 52 9.23 -1.67 16.45
C TYR A 52 9.19 -0.39 17.27
N LEU A 53 8.05 -0.12 17.89
CA LEU A 53 7.85 0.97 18.83
C LEU A 53 8.36 0.56 20.21
N SER A 54 9.59 0.94 20.55
CA SER A 54 10.24 0.55 21.80
C SER A 54 9.48 0.97 23.06
N SER A 55 8.89 2.18 23.06
CA SER A 55 8.10 2.72 24.17
C SER A 55 6.81 1.93 24.42
N GLN A 56 6.22 1.38 23.37
CA GLN A 56 4.94 0.65 23.42
C GLN A 56 5.12 -0.86 23.30
N LYS A 57 6.36 -1.33 23.12
CA LYS A 57 6.74 -2.72 22.89
C LYS A 57 5.88 -3.40 21.81
N SER A 58 5.61 -2.67 20.74
CA SER A 58 4.65 -3.07 19.71
C SER A 58 5.26 -3.00 18.31
N TYR A 59 4.80 -3.86 17.41
CA TYR A 59 5.13 -3.82 15.99
C TYR A 59 4.00 -3.22 15.18
N TYR A 60 4.36 -2.43 14.17
CA TYR A 60 3.50 -2.04 13.07
C TYR A 60 4.29 -2.20 11.77
N PHE A 61 3.65 -1.99 10.64
CA PHE A 61 4.37 -1.87 9.38
C PHE A 61 3.82 -0.75 8.52
N SER A 62 4.67 -0.27 7.62
CA SER A 62 4.35 0.70 6.57
C SER A 62 4.46 0.07 5.20
N ILE A 63 3.66 0.57 4.26
CA ILE A 63 3.80 0.34 2.83
C ILE A 63 4.23 1.64 2.17
N ALA A 64 5.16 1.53 1.21
CA ALA A 64 5.51 2.60 0.30
C ALA A 64 5.67 2.02 -1.10
N CYS A 65 5.09 2.65 -2.11
CA CYS A 65 5.23 2.28 -3.52
C CYS A 65 5.48 3.51 -4.38
N VAL A 66 6.25 3.29 -5.44
CA VAL A 66 6.67 4.31 -6.41
C VAL A 66 6.50 3.72 -7.80
N SER A 67 6.13 4.57 -8.77
CA SER A 67 6.19 4.22 -10.18
C SER A 67 6.77 5.35 -11.03
N GLY A 68 7.82 5.02 -11.79
CA GLY A 68 8.37 5.88 -12.83
C GLY A 68 7.35 6.24 -13.90
N GLU A 69 6.57 5.26 -14.41
CA GLU A 69 5.55 5.53 -15.43
C GLU A 69 4.44 6.45 -14.95
N PHE A 70 3.99 6.28 -13.70
CA PHE A 70 2.98 7.17 -13.14
C PHE A 70 3.56 8.58 -12.91
N SER A 71 4.82 8.68 -12.49
CA SER A 71 5.53 9.96 -12.39
C SER A 71 5.63 10.67 -13.75
N ASP A 72 5.94 9.93 -14.82
CA ASP A 72 5.96 10.43 -16.20
C ASP A 72 4.57 10.86 -16.68
N PHE A 73 3.52 10.17 -16.24
CA PHE A 73 2.15 10.58 -16.52
C PHE A 73 1.79 11.89 -15.82
N LEU A 74 2.13 12.01 -14.54
CA LEU A 74 1.90 13.22 -13.74
C LEU A 74 2.62 14.44 -14.32
N SER A 75 3.85 14.28 -14.80
CA SER A 75 4.60 15.39 -15.42
C SER A 75 3.94 15.93 -16.69
N LYS A 76 3.24 15.08 -17.45
CA LYS A 76 2.53 15.46 -18.68
C LYS A 76 1.21 16.17 -18.41
N ILE A 77 0.45 15.71 -17.42
CA ILE A 77 -0.86 16.31 -17.10
C ILE A 77 -0.74 17.51 -16.16
N ALA A 78 0.38 17.62 -15.43
CA ALA A 78 0.73 18.70 -14.51
C ALA A 78 -0.44 19.14 -13.60
N PRO A 79 -0.86 18.31 -12.62
CA PRO A 79 -2.00 18.64 -11.76
C PRO A 79 -1.79 19.99 -11.05
N PRO A 80 -2.79 20.89 -11.03
CA PRO A 80 -2.65 22.25 -10.49
C PRO A 80 -2.80 22.29 -8.96
N TYR A 81 -2.45 21.22 -8.28
CA TYR A 81 -2.56 21.08 -6.82
C TYR A 81 -1.45 20.18 -6.29
N GLN A 82 -1.19 20.29 -4.99
CA GLN A 82 -0.15 19.49 -4.33
C GLN A 82 -0.64 18.06 -4.07
N SER A 83 0.32 17.14 -4.08
CA SER A 83 0.14 15.75 -3.64
C SER A 83 -0.45 15.69 -2.22
N ASN A 84 -1.27 14.67 -1.96
CA ASN A 84 -1.67 14.29 -0.60
C ASN A 84 -0.49 13.82 0.26
N ARG A 85 0.64 13.51 -0.38
CA ARG A 85 1.85 13.02 0.27
C ARG A 85 2.92 14.12 0.31
N PRO A 86 3.68 14.21 1.41
CA PRO A 86 4.85 15.07 1.49
C PRO A 86 5.79 14.85 0.27
N PRO A 87 6.21 15.92 -0.43
CA PRO A 87 7.00 15.80 -1.66
C PRO A 87 8.35 15.10 -1.46
N ASP A 88 8.92 15.20 -0.26
CA ASP A 88 10.21 14.65 0.15
C ASP A 88 10.21 13.11 0.24
N LEU A 89 9.04 12.48 0.40
CA LEU A 89 8.92 11.03 0.45
C LEU A 89 8.89 10.39 -0.95
N GLY A 90 8.46 11.12 -1.99
CA GLY A 90 8.43 10.61 -3.36
C GLY A 90 7.59 9.35 -3.58
N HIS A 91 6.66 9.04 -2.68
CA HIS A 91 5.82 7.84 -2.75
C HIS A 91 4.45 8.16 -3.36
N ASP A 92 4.05 7.34 -4.33
CA ASP A 92 2.76 7.43 -5.01
C ASP A 92 1.64 6.77 -4.22
N PHE A 93 1.97 5.66 -3.56
CA PHE A 93 1.13 5.00 -2.59
C PHE A 93 1.94 4.83 -1.31
N SER A 94 1.38 5.23 -0.19
CA SER A 94 1.93 4.89 1.11
C SER A 94 0.80 4.58 2.07
N MET A 95 1.05 3.82 3.11
CA MET A 95 0.17 3.72 4.28
C MET A 95 0.97 3.14 5.43
N ASN A 96 0.44 3.22 6.65
CA ASN A 96 0.91 2.38 7.73
C ASN A 96 -0.29 1.87 8.53
N THR A 97 -0.09 0.73 9.17
CA THR A 97 -1.17 0.06 9.91
C THR A 97 -1.69 0.90 11.09
N LEU A 98 -0.91 1.85 11.63
CA LEU A 98 -1.38 2.77 12.68
C LEU A 98 -2.46 3.76 12.19
N MET A 99 -2.59 3.93 10.87
CA MET A 99 -3.64 4.76 10.27
C MET A 99 -4.98 4.02 10.13
N GLU A 100 -5.00 2.70 10.35
CA GLU A 100 -6.20 1.88 10.23
C GLU A 100 -6.98 1.84 11.55
N ASP A 101 -8.26 2.24 11.55
CA ASP A 101 -9.17 1.96 12.67
C ASP A 101 -9.67 0.52 12.56
N ARG A 102 -9.37 -0.32 13.55
CA ARG A 102 -9.71 -1.76 13.58
C ARG A 102 -9.23 -2.53 12.34
N GLY A 103 -8.01 -2.21 11.88
CA GLY A 103 -7.38 -2.87 10.74
C GLY A 103 -7.12 -4.36 10.94
N VAL A 104 -7.04 -5.11 9.83
CA VAL A 104 -6.90 -6.58 9.82
C VAL A 104 -5.63 -7.04 10.53
N PHE A 105 -4.55 -6.25 10.43
CA PHE A 105 -3.24 -6.59 11.02
C PHE A 105 -3.26 -6.78 12.53
N SER A 106 -3.94 -5.92 13.28
CA SER A 106 -3.90 -5.93 14.75
C SER A 106 -5.25 -6.10 15.41
N ARG A 107 -6.35 -6.08 14.63
CA ARG A 107 -7.74 -6.06 15.08
C ARG A 107 -8.05 -4.93 16.09
N SER A 108 -7.15 -3.96 16.21
CA SER A 108 -7.18 -2.88 17.20
C SER A 108 -6.59 -1.61 16.59
N ASN A 109 -5.64 -0.95 17.25
CA ASN A 109 -5.07 0.35 16.87
C ASN A 109 -3.82 0.25 15.96
N GLY A 110 -3.86 -0.69 15.02
CA GLY A 110 -2.84 -0.80 13.98
C GLY A 110 -1.50 -1.44 14.39
N LYS A 111 -1.38 -1.97 15.61
CA LYS A 111 -0.11 -2.53 16.11
C LYS A 111 -0.30 -3.81 16.91
N ILE A 112 0.68 -4.69 16.83
CA ILE A 112 0.76 -5.93 17.62
C ILE A 112 1.64 -5.65 18.82
N ASN A 113 1.03 -5.59 20.00
CA ASN A 113 1.77 -5.45 21.25
C ASN A 113 2.34 -6.80 21.67
N LEU A 114 3.67 -6.88 21.78
CA LEU A 114 4.36 -8.10 22.17
C LEU A 114 3.96 -8.59 23.57
N LEU A 115 3.46 -7.72 24.46
CA LEU A 115 3.00 -8.13 25.79
C LEU A 115 1.76 -9.02 25.72
N ASP A 116 0.97 -8.87 24.65
CA ASP A 116 -0.30 -9.57 24.47
C ASP A 116 -0.12 -10.86 23.64
N VAL A 117 1.11 -11.13 23.17
CA VAL A 117 1.45 -12.34 22.41
C VAL A 117 1.64 -13.51 23.37
N THR A 118 0.59 -14.31 23.53
CA THR A 118 0.62 -15.54 24.32
C THR A 118 1.11 -16.75 23.52
N ASN A 119 0.84 -16.76 22.21
CA ASN A 119 1.24 -17.82 21.27
C ASN A 119 1.91 -17.20 20.04
N LEU A 120 3.24 -17.34 19.95
CA LEU A 120 4.03 -16.77 18.86
C LEU A 120 3.66 -17.39 17.50
N ASN A 121 3.42 -18.70 17.44
CA ASN A 121 3.11 -19.38 16.18
C ASN A 121 1.77 -18.93 15.61
N GLU A 122 0.75 -18.82 16.45
CA GLU A 122 -0.57 -18.30 16.05
C GLU A 122 -0.48 -16.86 15.56
N MET A 123 0.30 -16.02 16.26
CA MET A 123 0.55 -14.65 15.84
C MET A 123 1.26 -14.57 14.47
N MET A 124 2.25 -15.43 14.22
CA MET A 124 2.94 -15.48 12.93
C MET A 124 2.01 -15.92 11.79
N LEU A 125 1.16 -16.92 12.02
CA LEU A 125 0.14 -17.34 11.05
C LEU A 125 -0.86 -16.22 10.75
N HIS A 126 -1.28 -15.48 11.78
CA HIS A 126 -2.15 -14.31 11.60
C HIS A 126 -1.46 -13.21 10.76
N ILE A 127 -0.20 -12.89 11.05
CA ILE A 127 0.57 -11.90 10.26
C ILE A 127 0.72 -12.38 8.80
N GLU A 128 1.07 -13.65 8.59
CA GLU A 128 1.21 -14.25 7.25
C GLU A 128 -0.10 -14.15 6.44
N SER A 129 -1.23 -14.54 7.04
CA SER A 129 -2.55 -14.40 6.41
C SER A 129 -2.88 -12.94 6.11
N CYS A 130 -2.67 -12.01 7.05
CA CYS A 130 -2.89 -10.59 6.80
C CYS A 130 -2.08 -10.07 5.61
N LEU A 131 -0.79 -10.43 5.54
CA LEU A 131 0.07 -10.02 4.44
C LEU A 131 -0.43 -10.59 3.11
N ASN A 132 -0.63 -11.90 3.02
CA ASN A 132 -0.99 -12.57 1.76
C ASN A 132 -2.40 -12.22 1.28
N ASP A 133 -3.37 -12.11 2.20
CA ASP A 133 -4.78 -12.01 1.85
C ASP A 133 -5.23 -10.55 1.68
N TYR A 134 -4.50 -9.57 2.23
CA TYR A 134 -4.92 -8.17 2.24
C TYR A 134 -3.85 -7.18 1.76
N TYR A 135 -2.67 -7.18 2.37
CA TYR A 135 -1.70 -6.10 2.12
C TYR A 135 -0.87 -6.29 0.85
N ILE A 136 -0.46 -7.51 0.54
CA ILE A 136 0.26 -7.82 -0.70
C ILE A 136 -0.63 -7.58 -1.92
N PRO A 137 -1.89 -8.05 -1.97
CA PRO A 137 -2.79 -7.73 -3.09
C PRO A 137 -2.90 -6.23 -3.39
N LYS A 138 -2.93 -5.37 -2.37
CA LYS A 138 -2.93 -3.90 -2.55
C LYS A 138 -1.64 -3.39 -3.20
N VAL A 139 -0.49 -3.91 -2.77
CA VAL A 139 0.79 -3.58 -3.40
C VAL A 139 0.81 -4.07 -4.84
N GLU A 140 0.38 -5.30 -5.11
CA GLU A 140 0.38 -5.86 -6.47
C GLU A 140 -0.58 -5.13 -7.41
N ASN A 141 -1.76 -4.75 -6.93
CA ASN A 141 -2.69 -3.89 -7.69
C ASN A 141 -2.01 -2.59 -8.12
N PHE A 142 -1.21 -1.98 -7.23
CA PHE A 142 -0.42 -0.81 -7.56
C PHE A 142 0.70 -1.12 -8.57
N LEU A 143 1.47 -2.19 -8.35
CA LEU A 143 2.62 -2.56 -9.20
C LEU A 143 2.25 -2.99 -10.62
N THR A 144 1.02 -3.44 -10.82
CA THR A 144 0.51 -3.91 -12.11
C THR A 144 -0.50 -2.94 -12.72
N PHE A 145 -0.89 -1.89 -11.99
CA PHE A 145 -2.00 -1.02 -12.34
C PHE A 145 -3.28 -1.80 -12.69
N SER A 146 -3.60 -2.82 -11.89
CA SER A 146 -4.82 -3.60 -12.09
C SER A 146 -6.06 -2.71 -11.91
N SER A 147 -7.16 -3.07 -12.57
CA SER A 147 -8.43 -2.34 -12.42
C SER A 147 -8.92 -2.26 -10.96
N SER A 148 -8.60 -3.27 -10.14
CA SER A 148 -8.88 -3.29 -8.70
C SER A 148 -8.24 -2.13 -7.93
N LEU A 149 -7.13 -1.55 -8.44
CA LEU A 149 -6.51 -0.37 -7.83
C LEU A 149 -7.47 0.82 -7.76
N ILE A 150 -8.42 0.94 -8.71
CA ILE A 150 -9.42 2.01 -8.69
C ILE A 150 -10.26 1.95 -7.41
N GLU A 151 -10.67 0.75 -7.00
CA GLU A 151 -11.41 0.57 -5.75
C GLU A 151 -10.55 0.86 -4.52
N ASP A 152 -9.29 0.43 -4.52
CA ASP A 152 -8.37 0.68 -3.42
C ASP A 152 -8.18 2.19 -3.19
N VAL A 153 -7.99 2.95 -4.28
CA VAL A 153 -7.87 4.41 -4.27
C VAL A 153 -9.17 5.07 -3.83
N ALA A 154 -10.32 4.64 -4.35
CA ALA A 154 -11.61 5.20 -3.98
C ALA A 154 -11.95 5.00 -2.49
N LYS A 155 -11.60 3.84 -1.92
CA LYS A 155 -11.80 3.51 -0.51
C LYS A 155 -10.90 4.36 0.39
N ASN A 156 -9.63 4.55 0.02
CA ASN A 156 -8.63 5.25 0.86
C ASN A 156 -7.81 6.28 0.08
N PRO A 157 -8.42 7.39 -0.39
CA PRO A 157 -7.73 8.35 -1.26
C PRO A 157 -6.53 9.03 -0.59
N ASP A 158 -6.54 9.17 0.73
CA ASP A 158 -5.46 9.83 1.49
C ASP A 158 -4.16 9.00 1.51
N PHE A 159 -4.21 7.73 1.08
CA PHE A 159 -3.03 6.88 0.95
C PHE A 159 -2.23 7.16 -0.34
N TYR A 160 -2.85 7.82 -1.31
CA TYR A 160 -2.30 8.02 -2.65
C TYR A 160 -1.97 9.49 -2.92
N SER A 161 -0.85 9.74 -3.61
CA SER A 161 -0.35 11.09 -3.92
C SER A 161 -1.35 11.94 -4.71
N TYR A 162 -1.87 11.38 -5.81
CA TYR A 162 -2.82 12.03 -6.72
C TYR A 162 -3.96 11.07 -7.08
N PRO A 163 -5.04 10.98 -6.26
CA PRO A 163 -6.05 9.94 -6.40
C PRO A 163 -6.76 9.91 -7.76
N ILE A 164 -7.28 11.05 -8.24
CA ILE A 164 -7.95 11.10 -9.55
C ILE A 164 -6.98 10.84 -10.71
N PRO A 165 -5.80 11.49 -10.77
CA PRO A 165 -4.78 11.14 -11.76
C PRO A 165 -4.41 9.66 -11.77
N LEU A 166 -4.29 9.00 -10.61
CA LEU A 166 -3.99 7.58 -10.54
C LEU A 166 -5.14 6.73 -11.10
N ILE A 167 -6.39 7.04 -10.75
CA ILE A 167 -7.56 6.36 -11.32
C ILE A 167 -7.58 6.50 -12.84
N VAL A 168 -7.39 7.72 -13.35
CA VAL A 168 -7.33 8.03 -14.80
C VAL A 168 -6.19 7.27 -15.49
N PHE A 169 -5.04 7.12 -14.84
CA PHE A 169 -3.91 6.36 -15.34
C PHE A 169 -4.24 4.86 -15.43
N VAL A 170 -4.80 4.27 -14.37
CA VAL A 170 -5.23 2.88 -14.34
C VAL A 170 -6.30 2.61 -15.40
N MET A 171 -7.26 3.53 -15.56
CA MET A 171 -8.28 3.43 -16.60
C MET A 171 -7.67 3.36 -18.00
N LYS A 172 -6.67 4.21 -18.30
CA LYS A 172 -5.94 4.17 -19.59
C LYS A 172 -5.26 2.83 -19.82
N LYS A 173 -4.57 2.30 -18.82
CA LYS A 173 -3.88 1.00 -18.90
C LYS A 173 -4.83 -0.17 -19.14
N ASN A 174 -6.04 -0.09 -18.59
CA ASN A 174 -7.04 -1.15 -18.67
C ASN A 174 -8.12 -0.89 -19.73
N SER A 175 -8.00 0.18 -20.54
CA SER A 175 -9.00 0.59 -21.53
C SER A 175 -10.43 0.77 -20.97
N ILE A 176 -10.54 1.24 -19.73
CA ILE A 176 -11.81 1.43 -19.02
C ILE A 176 -12.34 2.84 -19.26
N LYS A 177 -13.61 2.97 -19.65
CA LYS A 177 -14.26 4.27 -19.82
C LYS A 177 -14.79 4.79 -18.49
N PHE A 178 -14.86 6.12 -18.33
CA PHE A 178 -15.39 6.71 -17.09
C PHE A 178 -16.82 6.25 -16.76
N LYS A 179 -17.67 6.15 -17.79
CA LYS A 179 -19.05 5.66 -17.67
C LYS A 179 -19.19 4.18 -17.27
N GLU A 180 -18.11 3.41 -17.36
CA GLU A 180 -18.08 1.97 -17.00
C GLU A 180 -17.63 1.74 -15.55
N LEU A 181 -17.21 2.81 -14.86
CA LEU A 181 -16.80 2.70 -13.46
C LEU A 181 -18.01 2.40 -12.58
N GLN A 182 -17.93 1.27 -11.87
CA GLN A 182 -18.91 0.88 -10.87
C GLN A 182 -18.60 1.48 -9.49
N THR A 183 -17.34 1.89 -9.28
CA THR A 183 -16.86 2.45 -8.03
C THR A 183 -17.35 3.90 -7.83
N PRO A 184 -18.00 4.21 -6.70
CA PRO A 184 -18.53 5.55 -6.46
C PRO A 184 -17.41 6.58 -6.26
N MET A 185 -17.45 7.65 -7.04
CA MET A 185 -16.50 8.77 -6.95
C MET A 185 -16.92 9.76 -5.87
N ASN A 186 -16.39 9.58 -4.66
CA ASN A 186 -16.66 10.45 -3.52
C ASN A 186 -15.94 11.81 -3.63
N LYS A 187 -16.40 12.81 -2.87
CA LYS A 187 -15.81 14.17 -2.87
C LYS A 187 -14.36 14.22 -2.39
N LYS A 188 -13.88 13.26 -1.59
CA LYS A 188 -12.50 13.26 -1.05
C LYS A 188 -11.47 12.96 -2.14
N LEU A 189 -11.87 12.31 -3.23
CA LEU A 189 -11.02 12.02 -4.37
C LEU A 189 -10.63 13.29 -5.13
N PHE A 190 -11.56 14.23 -5.27
CA PHE A 190 -11.39 15.44 -6.07
C PHE A 190 -10.64 16.51 -5.26
N LYS A 191 -9.42 16.84 -5.67
CA LYS A 191 -8.60 17.91 -5.07
C LYS A 191 -8.77 19.22 -5.82
N ASN A 192 -8.97 19.16 -7.13
CA ASN A 192 -9.42 20.29 -7.94
C ASN A 192 -10.56 19.82 -8.85
N SER A 193 -11.79 20.14 -8.46
CA SER A 193 -12.99 19.60 -9.13
C SER A 193 -13.07 19.92 -10.62
N LEU A 194 -12.56 21.07 -11.08
CA LEU A 194 -12.60 21.43 -12.50
C LEU A 194 -11.58 20.60 -13.29
N PHE A 195 -10.33 20.58 -12.83
CA PHE A 195 -9.27 19.79 -13.45
C PHE A 195 -9.58 18.30 -13.44
N ASP A 196 -9.91 17.75 -12.26
CA ASP A 196 -10.12 16.32 -12.05
C ASP A 196 -11.31 15.79 -12.88
N LYS A 197 -12.40 16.55 -12.99
CA LYS A 197 -13.52 16.19 -13.87
C LYS A 197 -13.13 16.22 -15.34
N SER A 198 -12.45 17.28 -15.77
CA SER A 198 -12.00 17.38 -17.15
C SER A 198 -11.07 16.21 -17.54
N LEU A 199 -10.21 15.77 -16.61
CA LEU A 199 -9.29 14.65 -16.82
C LEU A 199 -10.00 13.29 -16.90
N LEU A 200 -11.07 13.09 -16.12
CA LEU A 200 -11.91 11.89 -16.21
C LEU A 200 -12.71 11.85 -17.53
N GLU A 201 -13.19 13.01 -17.99
CA GLU A 201 -13.98 13.14 -19.21
C GLU A 201 -13.13 13.08 -20.48
N SER A 202 -11.89 13.58 -20.44
CA SER A 202 -10.94 13.60 -21.58
C SER A 202 -10.41 12.22 -21.99
N GLN A 203 -11.00 11.13 -21.50
CA GLN A 203 -10.63 9.76 -21.85
C GLN A 203 -11.14 9.34 -23.24
N PHE A 204 -11.87 10.21 -23.96
CA PHE A 204 -12.31 10.03 -25.34
C PHE A 204 -12.33 11.37 -26.09
#